data_AF-A0A1Y4I564-F1
#
_entry.id   AF-A0A1Y4I564-F1
#
_cell.length_a   1.000
_cell.length_b   1.000
_cell.length_c   1.000
_cell.angle_alpha   90.00
_cell.angle_beta   90.00
_cell.angle_gamma   90.00
#
_symmetry.space_group_name_H-M   'P 1'
#
loop_
_entity.id
_entity.type
_entity.pdbx_description
1 polymer ?
#
loop_
_entity_poly.entity_id
_entity_poly.type
_entity_poly.pdbx_seq_one_letter_code
_entity_poly.pdbx_strand_id
1 'polypeptide(L)' 'MFSFLSLAAILITIIVFCLVFLFGNSYPQKTKHVLIAIIAILLIIFLWIVLEIFINPLKYV' A
#
# COMPACT_ATOMS: atom_id res chain seq x y z
N MET A 1 -2.79 16.54 10.81
CA MET A 1 -3.36 16.35 9.44
C MET A 1 -2.37 16.19 8.23
N PHE A 2 -1.43 17.10 7.93
CA PHE A 2 -0.64 17.07 6.65
C PHE A 2 0.31 15.86 6.49
N SER A 3 0.90 15.38 7.59
CA SER A 3 1.82 14.22 7.59
C SER A 3 1.12 12.92 7.19
N PHE A 4 -0.13 12.73 7.63
CA PHE A 4 -0.85 11.49 7.42
C PHE A 4 -1.32 11.30 5.96
N LEU A 5 -1.96 12.32 5.40
CA LEU A 5 -2.40 12.28 3.99
C LEU A 5 -1.20 12.07 3.06
N SER A 6 -0.06 12.69 3.38
CA SER A 6 1.19 12.48 2.65
C SER A 6 1.67 11.02 2.74
N LEU A 7 1.61 10.40 3.92
CA LEU A 7 1.97 9.00 4.11
C LEU A 7 1.06 8.07 3.28
N ALA A 8 -0.25 8.28 3.34
CA ALA A 8 -1.23 7.51 2.58
C ALA A 8 -1.01 7.64 1.06
N ALA A 9 -0.75 8.85 0.58
CA ALA A 9 -0.47 9.11 -0.83
C ALA A 9 0.82 8.41 -1.31
N ILE A 10 1.89 8.42 -0.50
CA ILE A 10 3.14 7.70 -0.81
C ILE A 10 2.88 6.19 -0.89
N LEU A 11 2.16 5.62 0.09
CA LEU A 11 1.78 4.19 0.10
C LEU A 11 0.99 3.80 -1.16
N ILE A 12 -0.01 4.60 -1.52
CA ILE A 12 -0.81 4.38 -2.74
C ILE A 12 0.08 4.43 -3.99
N THR A 13 0.97 5.41 -4.08
CA THR A 13 1.88 5.56 -5.24
C THR A 13 2.78 4.34 -5.40
N ILE A 14 3.31 3.80 -4.30
CA ILE A 14 4.13 2.58 -4.29
C ILE A 14 3.31 1.36 -4.72
N ILE A 15 2.08 1.21 -4.20
CA ILE A 15 1.19 0.10 -4.56
C ILE A 15 0.85 0.13 -6.06
N VAL A 16 0.50 1.30 -6.59
CA VAL A 16 0.19 1.49 -8.02
C VAL A 16 1.42 1.17 -8.87
N PHE A 17 2.60 1.63 -8.47
CA PHE A 17 3.84 1.32 -9.16
C PHE A 17 4.11 -0.20 -9.20
N CYS A 18 3.95 -0.90 -8.07
CA CYS A 18 4.10 -2.35 -8.02
C CYS A 18 3.08 -3.08 -8.90
N LEU A 19 1.83 -2.60 -8.98
CA LEU A 19 0.81 -3.15 -9.86
C LEU A 19 1.18 -2.95 -11.34
N VAL A 20 1.60 -1.74 -11.72
CA VAL A 20 2.04 -1.46 -13.10
C VAL A 20 3.21 -2.35 -13.49
N PHE A 21 4.17 -2.59 -12.59
CA PHE A 21 5.26 -3.54 -12.82
C PHE A 21 4.75 -4.97 -12.98
N LEU A 22 3.82 -5.42 -12.13
CA LEU A 22 3.25 -6.77 -12.20
C LEU A 22 2.56 -7.05 -13.54
N PHE A 23 1.80 -6.07 -14.06
CA PHE A 23 1.04 -6.20 -15.31
C PHE A 23 1.87 -5.86 -16.56
N GLY A 24 2.79 -4.91 -16.46
CA GLY A 24 3.59 -4.41 -17.58
C GLY A 24 4.78 -5.28 -17.95
N ASN A 25 5.21 -6.18 -17.06
CA ASN A 25 6.33 -7.08 -17.31
C ASN A 25 5.94 -8.56 -17.20
N SER A 26 6.45 -9.34 -18.15
CA SER A 26 6.37 -10.81 -18.14
C SER A 26 7.41 -11.40 -17.19
N TYR A 27 7.17 -11.23 -15.89
CA TYR A 27 8.00 -11.87 -14.87
C TYR A 27 7.81 -13.39 -14.82
N PRO A 28 8.85 -14.15 -14.44
CA PRO A 28 8.71 -15.56 -14.10
C PRO A 28 7.66 -15.74 -13.00
N GLN A 29 6.92 -16.86 -13.04
CA GLN A 29 5.79 -17.11 -12.13
C GLN A 29 6.18 -16.99 -10.64
N LYS A 30 7.39 -17.43 -10.27
CA LYS A 30 7.94 -17.27 -8.91
C LYS A 30 8.05 -15.80 -8.50
N THR A 31 8.59 -14.94 -9.38
CA THR A 31 8.74 -13.49 -9.12
C THR A 31 7.38 -12.79 -9.06
N LYS A 32 6.40 -13.21 -9.87
CA LYS A 32 5.02 -12.70 -9.77
C LYS A 32 4.40 -12.98 -8.40
N HIS A 33 4.57 -14.20 -7.88
CA HIS A 33 4.05 -14.55 -6.55
C HIS A 33 4.71 -13.73 -5.44
N VAL A 34 6.03 -13.50 -5.51
CA VAL A 34 6.73 -12.62 -4.56
C VAL A 34 6.19 -11.19 -4.63
N LEU A 35 6.00 -10.65 -5.85
CA LEU A 35 5.50 -9.29 -6.03
C LEU A 35 4.05 -9.14 -5.53
N ILE A 36 3.20 -10.14 -5.77
CA ILE A 36 1.84 -10.19 -5.23
C ILE A 36 1.85 -10.23 -3.69
N ALA A 37 2.75 -11.01 -3.08
CA ALA A 37 2.88 -11.05 -1.63
C ALA A 37 3.30 -9.69 -1.05
N ILE A 38 4.24 -8.99 -1.70
CA ILE A 38 4.65 -7.63 -1.30
C ILE A 38 3.46 -6.65 -1.39
N ILE A 39 2.69 -6.70 -2.48
CA ILE A 39 1.49 -5.87 -2.65
C ILE A 39 0.46 -6.16 -1.56
N ALA A 40 0.23 -7.44 -1.23
CA ALA A 40 -0.72 -7.84 -0.20
C ALA A 40 -0.31 -7.30 1.19
N ILE A 41 0.98 -7.38 1.55
CA ILE A 41 1.49 -6.82 2.81
C ILE A 41 1.29 -5.31 2.86
N LEU A 42 1.62 -4.60 1.78
CA LEU A 42 1.42 -3.14 1.68
C LEU A 42 -0.06 -2.76 1.86
N LEU A 43 -0.98 -3.52 1.26
CA LEU A 43 -2.42 -3.31 1.43
C LEU A 43 -2.90 -3.54 2.86
N ILE A 44 -2.39 -4.56 3.54
CA ILE A 44 -2.73 -4.84 4.95
C ILE A 44 -2.27 -3.68 5.84
N ILE A 45 -1.04 -3.20 5.63
CA ILE A 45 -0.50 -2.05 6.37
C ILE A 45 -1.36 -0.81 6.11
N PHE A 46 -1.72 -0.56 4.86
CA PHE A 46 -2.60 0.55 4.51
C PHE A 46 -3.96 0.46 5.20
N LEU A 47 -4.58 -0.73 5.19
CA LEU A 47 -5.87 -0.97 5.85
C LEU A 47 -5.79 -0.73 7.35
N TRP A 48 -4.72 -1.23 7.99
CA TRP A 48 -4.48 -1.06 9.41
C TRP A 48 -4.40 0.42 9.79
N ILE A 49 -3.61 1.18 9.03
CA ILE A 49 -3.42 2.60 9.21
C ILE A 49 -4.75 3.36 9.08
N VAL A 50 -5.54 3.04 8.04
CA VAL A 50 -6.86 3.66 7.83
C VAL A 50 -7.81 3.31 8.98
N LEU A 51 -7.81 2.06 9.43
CA LEU A 51 -8.64 1.61 10.54
C LEU A 51 -8.31 2.33 11.85
N GLU A 52 -7.03 2.52 12.17
CA GLU A 52 -6.59 3.24 13.38
C GLU A 52 -7.14 4.68 13.40
N ILE A 53 -7.25 5.33 12.23
CA ILE A 53 -7.81 6.67 12.10
C ILE A 53 -9.32 6.69 12.26
N PHE A 54 -10.03 5.75 11.64
CA PHE A 54 -11.49 5.67 11.81
C PHE A 54 -11.87 5.42 13.28
N ILE A 55 -11.07 4.63 13.99
CA ILE A 55 -11.31 4.33 15.41
C ILE A 55 -10.93 5.50 16.32
N ASN A 56 -9.84 6.22 16.03
CA ASN A 56 -9.38 7.31 16.89
C ASN A 56 -8.94 8.56 16.10
N PRO A 57 -9.90 9.30 15.53
CA PRO A 57 -9.59 10.46 14.69
C PRO A 57 -8.90 11.58 15.48
N LEU A 58 -9.19 11.72 16.78
CA LEU A 58 -8.66 12.78 17.65
C LEU A 58 -7.15 12.67 17.93
N LYS A 59 -6.54 11.50 17.73
CA LYS A 59 -5.10 11.29 17.89
C LYS A 59 -4.30 11.78 16.67
N TYR A 60 -4.95 11.96 15.52
CA TYR A 60 -4.30 12.24 14.22
C TYR A 60 -4.71 13.59 13.58
N VAL A 61 -5.64 14.32 14.21
CA VAL A 61 -5.97 15.72 13.89
C VAL A 61 -4.83 16.61 14.38
#